data_AF-A0A7C1JL66-F1
#
_entry.id   AF-A0A7C1JL66-F1
#
_cell.length_a   1.000
_cell.length_b   1.000
_cell.length_c   1.000
_cell.angle_alpha   90.00
_cell.angle_beta   90.00
_cell.angle_gamma   90.00
#
_symmetry.space_group_name_H-M   'P 1'
#
loop_
_entity.id
_entity.type
_entity.pdbx_description
1 polymer ?
#
loop_
_entity_poly.entity_id
_entity_poly.type
_entity_poly.pdbx_seq_one_letter_code
_entity_poly.pdbx_strand_id
1 'polypeptide(L)'
;VDAEGKHILQSVPVLEFKESIASKEVAQALPHYLKTKKVVIIRGHGSFAIGEDLEEALMYTSSLESSAKILYLALLLQAIVEKTPKGGVS
;
A
#
# COMPACT_ATOMS: atom_id res chain seq x y z
N VAL A 1 8.00 13.19 2.97
CA VAL A 1 7.65 11.92 3.64
C VAL A 1 6.25 12.06 4.20
N ASP A 2 5.37 11.09 3.95
CA ASP A 2 4.00 11.07 4.48
C ASP A 2 4.02 10.72 5.98
N ALA A 3 3.67 11.69 6.81
CA ALA A 3 3.71 11.55 8.27
C ALA A 3 2.48 10.80 8.82
N GLU A 4 1.32 10.99 8.19
CA GLU A 4 0.07 10.35 8.60
C GLU A 4 0.15 8.85 8.34
N GLY A 5 0.49 8.43 7.12
CA GLY A 5 0.65 7.02 6.77
C GLY A 5 1.71 6.32 7.63
N LYS A 6 2.80 7.02 7.99
CA LYS A 6 3.82 6.46 8.89
C LYS A 6 3.27 6.19 10.30
N HIS A 7 2.42 7.08 10.81
CA HIS A 7 1.84 6.94 12.14
C HIS A 7 0.73 5.87 12.17
N ILE A 8 -0.15 5.90 11.17
CA ILE A 8 -1.36 5.06 11.10
C ILE A 8 -1.04 3.64 10.62
N LEU A 9 -0.24 3.51 9.55
CA LEU A 9 -0.03 2.23 8.86
C LEU A 9 1.26 1.53 9.30
N GLN A 10 2.32 2.31 9.58
CA GLN A 10 3.70 1.88 9.85
C GLN A 10 4.35 1.07 8.71
N SER A 11 3.80 -0.12 8.41
CA SER A 11 4.22 -1.04 7.35
C SER A 11 3.00 -1.81 6.83
N VAL A 12 2.84 -1.92 5.52
CA VAL A 12 1.75 -2.68 4.90
C VAL A 12 2.31 -3.88 4.14
N PRO A 13 1.97 -5.13 4.51
CA PRO A 13 2.44 -6.31 3.81
C PRO A 13 1.77 -6.42 2.43
N VAL A 14 2.55 -6.82 1.43
CA VAL A 14 2.07 -7.15 0.09
C VAL A 14 2.20 -8.66 -0.09
N LEU A 15 1.08 -9.35 -0.22
CA LEU A 15 1.00 -10.79 -0.36
C LEU A 15 0.83 -11.17 -1.83
N GLU A 16 1.44 -12.29 -2.22
CA GLU A 16 1.34 -12.86 -3.56
C GLU A 16 0.87 -14.31 -3.45
N PHE A 17 -0.17 -14.64 -4.21
CA PHE A 17 -0.83 -15.94 -4.23
C PHE A 17 -0.95 -16.40 -5.68
N LYS A 18 -1.03 -17.72 -5.91
CA LYS A 18 -1.19 -18.26 -7.26
C LYS A 18 -2.57 -17.95 -7.83
N GLU A 19 -3.60 -18.03 -6.99
CA GLU A 19 -4.95 -17.59 -7.32
C GLU A 19 -5.33 -16.45 -6.36
N SER A 20 -5.37 -15.22 -6.86
CA SER A 20 -5.60 -14.03 -6.03
C SER A 20 -7.07 -13.63 -5.93
N ILE A 21 -7.97 -14.21 -6.74
CA ILE A 21 -9.40 -13.88 -6.80
C ILE A 21 -10.23 -15.03 -6.23
N ALA A 22 -11.02 -14.74 -5.20
CA ALA A 22 -11.96 -15.69 -4.57
C ALA A 22 -11.35 -17.05 -4.18
N SER A 23 -10.04 -17.09 -3.90
CA SER A 23 -9.35 -18.33 -3.57
C SER A 23 -9.43 -18.65 -2.09
N LYS A 24 -9.47 -19.95 -1.77
CA LYS A 24 -9.37 -20.43 -0.40
C LYS A 24 -8.03 -20.06 0.24
N GLU A 25 -6.99 -19.91 -0.57
CA GLU A 25 -5.64 -19.53 -0.15
C GLU A 25 -5.65 -18.14 0.51
N VAL A 26 -6.26 -17.16 -0.16
CA VAL A 26 -6.43 -15.81 0.36
C VAL A 26 -7.25 -15.81 1.65
N ALA A 27 -8.40 -16.52 1.64
CA ALA A 27 -9.29 -16.57 2.80
C ALA A 27 -8.65 -17.20 4.04
N GLN A 28 -7.75 -18.17 3.87
CA GLN A 28 -7.01 -18.81 4.97
C GLN A 28 -5.83 -17.96 5.46
N ALA A 29 -5.15 -17.24 4.55
CA ALA A 29 -3.98 -16.44 4.90
C ALA A 29 -4.33 -15.10 5.56
N LEU A 30 -5.36 -14.40 5.06
CA LEU A 30 -5.72 -13.05 5.52
C LEU A 30 -5.89 -12.92 7.04
N PRO A 31 -6.61 -13.82 7.75
CA PRO A 31 -6.78 -13.71 9.19
C PRO A 31 -5.46 -13.74 9.98
N HIS A 32 -4.42 -14.42 9.47
CA HIS A 32 -3.12 -14.46 10.13
C HIS A 32 -2.44 -13.08 10.11
N TYR A 33 -2.43 -12.41 8.96
CA TYR A 33 -1.83 -11.08 8.82
C TYR A 33 -2.64 -10.00 9.52
N LEU A 34 -3.97 -10.08 9.42
CA LEU A 34 -4.88 -9.07 9.97
C LEU A 34 -4.89 -9.04 11.51
N LYS A 35 -4.37 -10.06 12.19
CA LYS A 35 -4.13 -10.04 13.65
C LYS A 35 -3.12 -9.00 14.08
N THR A 36 -2.17 -8.64 13.21
CA THR A 36 -1.05 -7.75 13.56
C THR A 36 -0.99 -6.50 12.69
N LYS A 37 -1.69 -6.49 11.56
CA LYS A 37 -1.74 -5.39 10.60
C LYS A 37 -3.19 -5.06 10.29
N LYS A 38 -3.54 -3.77 10.33
CA LYS A 38 -4.92 -3.32 10.09
C LYS A 38 -5.29 -3.28 8.61
N VAL A 39 -4.29 -3.28 7.73
CA VAL A 39 -4.48 -3.36 6.27
C VAL A 39 -3.38 -4.19 5.64
N VAL A 40 -3.72 -4.92 4.59
CA VAL A 40 -2.82 -5.73 3.77
C VAL A 40 -3.15 -5.53 2.29
N ILE A 41 -2.17 -5.70 1.40
CA ILE A 41 -2.37 -5.68 -0.05
C ILE A 41 -2.20 -7.09 -0.61
N ILE A 42 -3.07 -7.48 -1.52
CA ILE A 42 -2.88 -8.64 -2.38
C ILE A 42 -2.43 -8.14 -3.76
N ARG A 43 -1.24 -8.57 -4.17
CA ARG A 43 -0.64 -8.21 -5.46
C ARG A 43 -1.60 -8.55 -6.61
N GLY A 44 -1.86 -7.57 -7.47
CA GLY A 44 -2.76 -7.73 -8.62
C GLY A 44 -4.26 -7.76 -8.29
N HIS A 45 -4.64 -7.55 -7.03
CA HIS A 45 -6.04 -7.51 -6.61
C HIS A 45 -6.40 -6.18 -5.94
N GLY A 46 -5.89 -5.92 -4.74
CA GLY A 46 -6.24 -4.72 -3.96
C GLY A 46 -5.98 -4.88 -2.48
N SER A 47 -6.47 -3.94 -1.69
CA SER A 47 -6.28 -3.92 -0.23
C SER A 47 -7.44 -4.57 0.53
N PHE A 48 -7.12 -5.17 1.68
CA PHE A 48 -8.07 -5.67 2.66
C PHE A 48 -7.75 -5.02 4.01
N ALA A 49 -8.74 -4.37 4.61
CA ALA A 49 -8.59 -3.69 5.90
C ALA A 49 -9.61 -4.20 6.91
N ILE A 50 -9.24 -4.13 8.19
CA ILE A 50 -10.14 -4.40 9.31
C ILE A 50 -10.15 -3.22 10.28
N GLY A 51 -11.30 -3.02 10.90
CA GLY A 51 -11.52 -2.03 11.95
C GLY A 51 -12.56 -2.54 12.94
N GLU A 52 -12.73 -1.82 14.05
CA GLU A 52 -13.82 -2.02 15.01
C GLU A 52 -15.18 -1.77 14.35
N ASP A 53 -15.23 -0.86 13.38
CA ASP A 53 -16.36 -0.60 12.51
C ASP A 53 -15.94 -0.37 11.05
N LEU A 54 -16.92 -0.11 10.20
CA LEU A 54 -16.69 0.14 8.77
C LEU A 54 -15.95 1.45 8.51
N GLU A 55 -16.10 2.46 9.39
CA GLU A 55 -15.45 3.75 9.24
C GLU A 55 -13.95 3.63 9.50
N GLU A 56 -13.56 2.91 10.55
CA GLU A 56 -12.15 2.63 10.85
C GLU A 56 -11.49 1.78 9.74
N ALA A 57 -12.19 0.75 9.24
CA ALA A 57 -11.69 -0.06 8.12
C ALA A 57 -11.51 0.78 6.84
N LEU A 58 -12.45 1.69 6.57
CA LEU A 58 -12.38 2.63 5.46
C LEU A 58 -11.21 3.60 5.63
N MET A 59 -11.03 4.18 6.82
CA MET A 59 -9.92 5.06 7.16
C MET A 59 -8.57 4.40 6.82
N TYR A 60 -8.33 3.17 7.27
CA TYR A 60 -7.07 2.47 6.96
C TYR A 60 -6.85 2.27 5.45
N THR A 61 -7.91 1.94 4.72
CA THR A 61 -7.84 1.77 3.26
C THR A 61 -7.57 3.11 2.55
N SER A 62 -8.23 4.19 2.97
CA SER A 62 -8.05 5.53 2.40
C SER A 62 -6.67 6.10 2.69
N SER A 63 -6.17 5.97 3.92
CA SER A 63 -4.81 6.39 4.27
C SER A 63 -3.78 5.60 3.45
N LEU A 64 -3.97 4.29 3.26
CA LEU A 64 -3.09 3.47 2.41
C LEU A 64 -3.04 3.99 0.96
N GLU A 65 -4.20 4.23 0.35
CA GLU A 65 -4.26 4.74 -1.02
C GLU A 65 -3.58 6.11 -1.15
N SER A 66 -3.80 7.00 -0.18
CA SER A 66 -3.15 8.31 -0.15
C SER A 66 -1.62 8.18 -0.07
N SER A 67 -1.11 7.36 0.86
CA SER A 67 0.33 7.08 1.01
C SER A 67 0.92 6.46 -0.26
N ALA A 68 0.22 5.50 -0.88
CA ALA A 68 0.67 4.84 -2.10
C ALA A 68 0.77 5.83 -3.27
N LYS A 69 -0.20 6.73 -3.41
CA LYS A 69 -0.18 7.79 -4.42
C LYS A 69 1.00 8.75 -4.22
N ILE A 70 1.27 9.18 -2.99
CA ILE A 70 2.43 10.04 -2.67
C ILE A 70 3.72 9.32 -3.04
N LEU A 71 3.87 8.05 -2.64
CA LEU A 71 5.05 7.25 -2.94
C LEU A 71 5.25 7.09 -4.46
N TYR A 72 4.19 6.77 -5.19
CA TYR A 72 4.24 6.64 -6.65
C TYR A 72 4.71 7.92 -7.33
N LEU A 73 4.13 9.07 -6.97
CA LEU A 73 4.51 10.37 -7.54
C LEU A 73 5.97 10.73 -7.18
N ALA A 74 6.41 10.44 -5.95
CA ALA A 74 7.77 10.69 -5.52
C ALA A 74 8.79 9.84 -6.32
N LEU A 75 8.51 8.55 -6.51
CA LEU A 75 9.34 7.65 -7.32
C LEU A 75 9.37 8.08 -8.79
N LEU A 76 8.23 8.47 -9.34
CA LEU A 76 8.15 8.98 -10.71
C LEU A 76 8.99 10.25 -10.89
N LEU A 77 8.88 11.20 -9.96
CA LEU A 77 9.67 12.43 -9.99
C LEU A 77 11.17 12.14 -9.91
N GLN A 78 11.59 11.24 -9.02
CA GLN A 78 12.99 10.81 -8.92
C GLN A 78 13.50 10.22 -10.24
N ALA A 79 12.74 9.30 -10.85
CA ALA A 79 13.09 8.69 -12.13
C ALA A 79 13.18 9.72 -13.28
N ILE A 80 12.34 10.76 -13.26
CA ILE A 80 12.41 11.87 -14.25
C ILE A 80 13.68 12.70 -14.03
N VAL A 81 13.97 13.08 -12.79
CA VAL A 81 15.17 13.87 -12.45
C VAL A 81 16.45 13.12 -12.84
N GLU A 82 16.51 11.82 -12.60
CA GLU A 82 17.66 10.98 -12.98
C GLU A 82 17.86 10.87 -14.49
N LYS A 83 16.78 10.89 -15.28
CA LYS A 83 16.82 10.83 -16.74
C LYS A 83 17.01 12.18 -17.42
N THR A 84 16.83 13.28 -16.69
CA THR A 84 17.03 14.62 -17.24
C THR A 84 18.53 14.84 -17.41
N PRO A 85 19.02 15.13 -18.64
CA PRO A 85 20.42 15.48 -18.84
C PRO A 85 20.74 16.64 -17.90
N LYS A 86 21.78 16.50 -17.06
CA LYS A 86 22.29 17.65 -16.31
C LYS A 86 22.73 18.67 -17.36
N GLY A 87 21.94 19.73 -17.52
CA GLY A 87 22.22 20.78 -18.48
C GLY A 87 23.65 21.27 -18.25
N GLY A 88 24.52 20.97 -19.20
CA GLY A 88 25.77 21.69 -19.34
C GLY A 88 25.40 23.12 -19.67
N VAL A 89 25.51 24.00 -18.67
CA VAL A 89 25.62 25.42 -18.94
C VAL A 89 27.06 25.61 -19.42
N SER A 90 27.21 25.70 -20.74
CA SER A 90 28.42 26.17 -21.41
C SER A 90 28.65 27.65 -21.12
#